data_AF-A0A453NKY8-F1
#
_entry.id   AF-A0A453NKY8-F1
#
_cell.length_a   1.000
_cell.length_b   1.000
_cell.length_c   1.000
_cell.angle_alpha   90.00
_cell.angle_beta   90.00
_cell.angle_gamma   90.00
#
_symmetry.space_group_name_H-M   'P 1'
#
loop_
_entity.id
_entity.type
_entity.pdbx_description
1 polymer ?
#
loop_
_entity_poly.entity_id
_entity_poly.type
_entity_poly.pdbx_seq_one_letter_code
_entity_poly.pdbx_strand_id
1 'polypeptide(L)'
;MVWIEDTRLHLLDYCKAEKLSYPAASTTSPFVEQIYEQIRESINEYGVVINRWPQYLMSLESAIADVEREVMKALEKQYMETLMPLRDGIPKILEKHVQRLTRRQSVAPYVVPNQLGTFMNTVKRMLDVLHCRVEDILKSWASYLTIANGTTLFGEQMNSITVMLRKKYKKYLQAIVEKIVSETQANRTTRLKRILEETKETEGESEMRERMQALRAQLSDSIHNLHGVFSCRIFVAICRGFWDRLGQIVLRFLESRKENRIWYRGSDYALGILDDVFASEMQKLLGNALQDKDLDPPQSVIDARSILC
;
A
#
# COMPACT_ATOMS: atom_id res chain seq x y z
N MET A 1 8.79 -25.90 27.65
CA MET A 1 8.18 -24.57 27.88
C MET A 1 9.25 -23.51 28.09
N VAL A 2 10.12 -23.62 29.11
CA VAL A 2 11.21 -22.65 29.37
C VAL A 2 12.05 -22.35 28.12
N TRP A 3 12.46 -23.37 27.37
CA TRP A 3 13.30 -23.20 26.16
C TRP A 3 12.59 -22.48 25.01
N ILE A 4 11.29 -22.68 24.83
CA ILE A 4 10.51 -21.95 23.80
C ILE A 4 10.38 -20.48 24.21
N GLU A 5 10.17 -20.23 25.50
CA GLU A 5 10.11 -18.88 26.05
C GLU A 5 11.46 -18.16 25.96
N ASP A 6 12.57 -18.84 26.25
CA ASP A 6 13.92 -18.28 26.10
C ASP A 6 14.20 -17.88 24.65
N THR A 7 13.86 -18.74 23.68
CA THR A 7 13.97 -18.42 22.26
C THR A 7 13.06 -17.26 21.87
N ARG A 8 11.83 -17.22 22.38
CA ARG A 8 10.91 -16.10 22.17
C ARG A 8 11.55 -14.79 22.65
N LEU A 9 12.06 -14.77 23.88
CA LEU A 9 12.70 -13.59 24.46
C LEU A 9 13.95 -13.17 23.67
N HIS A 10 14.78 -14.13 23.26
CA HIS A 10 15.95 -13.88 22.44
C HIS A 10 15.60 -13.21 21.10
N LEU A 11 14.60 -13.75 20.39
CA LEU A 11 14.10 -13.17 19.13
C LEU A 11 13.48 -11.79 19.34
N LEU A 12 12.76 -11.58 20.45
CA LEU A 12 12.19 -10.30 20.81
C LEU A 12 13.25 -9.23 21.13
N ASP A 13 14.42 -9.62 21.64
CA ASP A 13 15.51 -8.69 21.89
C ASP A 13 16.13 -8.17 20.58
N TYR A 14 16.19 -8.98 19.52
CA TYR A 14 16.59 -8.49 18.20
C TYR A 14 15.64 -7.42 17.64
N CYS A 15 14.34 -7.52 17.95
CA CYS A 15 13.36 -6.49 17.55
C CYS A 15 13.60 -5.12 18.22
N LYS A 16 14.34 -5.09 19.34
CA LYS A 16 14.64 -3.87 20.11
C LYS A 16 15.93 -3.18 19.64
N ALA A 17 16.79 -3.86 18.90
CA ALA A 17 18.07 -3.32 18.47
C ALA A 17 17.87 -2.05 17.60
N GLU A 18 18.54 -0.97 17.98
CA GLU A 18 18.43 0.34 17.32
C GLU A 18 18.98 0.35 15.89
N LYS A 19 18.51 1.36 15.13
CA LYS A 19 18.82 1.68 13.73
C LYS A 19 20.26 1.26 13.33
N LEU A 20 20.38 0.07 12.77
CA LEU A 20 21.48 -0.21 11.86
C LEU A 20 21.31 0.73 10.66
N SER A 21 22.33 1.54 10.39
CA SER A 21 22.38 2.39 9.20
C SER A 21 22.49 1.46 8.00
N TYR A 22 21.36 1.20 7.36
CA TYR A 22 21.32 0.33 6.20
C TYR A 22 21.57 1.12 4.92
N PRO A 23 22.30 0.55 3.96
CA PRO A 23 22.60 1.22 2.71
C PRO A 23 21.30 1.58 1.98
N ALA A 24 21.26 2.78 1.41
CA ALA A 24 20.09 3.39 0.77
C ALA A 24 19.55 2.64 -0.47
N ALA A 25 20.12 1.48 -0.82
CA ALA A 25 19.87 0.75 -2.06
C ALA A 25 19.01 -0.52 -1.90
N SER A 26 18.60 -0.92 -0.70
CA SER A 26 17.80 -2.14 -0.53
C SER A 26 16.32 -1.90 -0.79
N THR A 27 15.71 -2.72 -1.66
CA THR A 27 14.26 -2.65 -1.97
C THR A 27 13.38 -3.01 -0.77
N THR A 28 13.90 -3.82 0.16
CA THR A 28 13.26 -4.18 1.44
C THR A 28 14.18 -3.91 2.61
N SER A 29 13.63 -3.93 3.83
CA SER A 29 14.35 -3.66 5.07
C SER A 29 15.20 -4.86 5.46
N PRO A 30 16.54 -4.74 5.48
CA PRO A 30 17.43 -5.83 5.89
C PRO A 30 17.24 -6.26 7.35
N PHE A 31 16.77 -5.35 8.22
CA PHE A 31 16.35 -5.70 9.59
C PHE A 31 15.31 -6.82 9.61
N VAL A 32 14.30 -6.73 8.73
CA VAL A 32 13.23 -7.72 8.67
C VAL A 32 13.75 -9.03 8.08
N GLU A 33 14.54 -8.99 7.01
CA GLU A 33 15.15 -10.19 6.44
C GLU A 33 15.98 -10.94 7.50
N GLN A 34 16.81 -10.21 8.26
CA GLN A 34 17.66 -10.79 9.28
C GLN A 34 16.85 -11.46 10.40
N ILE A 35 15.80 -10.82 10.92
CA ILE A 35 14.98 -11.43 11.98
C ILE A 35 14.25 -12.66 11.45
N TYR A 36 13.70 -12.62 10.24
CA TYR A 36 13.05 -13.80 9.67
C TYR A 36 14.02 -14.96 9.41
N GLU A 37 15.27 -14.65 9.08
CA GLU A 37 16.32 -15.67 8.99
C GLU A 37 16.64 -16.28 10.36
N GLN A 38 16.75 -15.46 11.40
CA GLN A 38 16.93 -15.95 12.78
C GLN A 38 15.74 -16.77 13.27
N ILE A 39 14.50 -16.34 12.97
CA ILE A 39 13.29 -17.13 13.24
C ILE A 39 13.41 -18.50 12.56
N ARG A 40 13.80 -18.54 11.28
CA ARG A 40 13.95 -19.79 10.52
C ARG A 40 14.99 -20.71 11.15
N GLU A 41 16.17 -20.19 11.50
CA GLU A 41 17.24 -20.93 12.15
C GLU A 41 16.77 -21.50 13.50
N SER A 42 16.20 -20.65 14.36
CA SER A 42 15.69 -21.06 15.67
C SER A 42 14.59 -22.10 15.58
N ILE A 43 13.63 -21.95 14.64
CA ILE A 43 12.55 -22.94 14.45
C ILE A 43 13.15 -24.30 14.09
N ASN A 44 14.09 -24.36 13.14
CA ASN A 44 14.66 -25.64 12.67
C ASN A 44 15.30 -26.48 13.77
N GLU A 45 15.88 -25.85 14.80
CA GLU A 45 16.44 -26.56 15.96
C GLU A 45 15.39 -27.35 16.75
N TYR A 46 14.12 -26.92 16.73
CA TYR A 46 13.02 -27.61 17.38
C TYR A 46 12.46 -28.78 16.58
N GLY A 47 12.90 -29.03 15.33
CA GLY A 47 12.32 -30.09 14.49
C GLY A 47 12.33 -31.47 15.15
N VAL A 48 13.45 -31.84 15.80
CA VAL A 48 13.57 -33.12 16.52
C VAL A 48 12.70 -33.16 17.77
N VAL A 49 12.63 -32.04 18.50
CA VAL A 49 11.83 -31.90 19.72
C VAL A 49 10.34 -32.03 19.40
N ILE A 50 9.88 -31.37 18.35
CA ILE A 50 8.47 -31.37 17.93
C ILE A 50 8.06 -32.75 17.38
N ASN A 51 8.94 -33.43 16.64
CA ASN A 51 8.66 -34.80 16.19
C ASN A 51 8.41 -35.74 17.38
N ARG A 52 9.21 -35.61 18.45
CA ARG A 52 9.10 -36.45 19.65
C ARG A 52 7.99 -36.02 20.61
N TRP A 53 7.69 -34.72 20.67
CA TRP A 53 6.67 -34.12 21.53
C TRP A 53 5.83 -33.09 20.76
N PRO A 54 4.90 -33.55 19.90
CA PRO A 54 4.12 -32.68 19.02
C PRO A 54 3.28 -31.63 19.75
N GLN A 55 2.89 -31.90 21.00
CA GLN A 55 2.10 -30.98 21.83
C GLN A 55 2.74 -29.59 22.02
N TYR A 56 4.07 -29.47 21.86
CA TYR A 56 4.75 -28.18 21.99
C TYR A 56 4.62 -27.30 20.74
N LEU A 57 4.10 -27.83 19.62
CA LEU A 57 3.95 -27.08 18.37
C LEU A 57 3.06 -25.85 18.55
N MET A 58 1.98 -25.96 19.34
CA MET A 58 1.08 -24.84 19.62
C MET A 58 1.78 -23.72 20.40
N SER A 59 2.62 -24.07 21.38
CA SER A 59 3.41 -23.10 22.14
C SER A 59 4.45 -22.40 21.26
N LEU A 60 5.10 -23.15 20.36
CA LEU A 60 6.02 -22.59 19.38
C LEU A 60 5.31 -21.66 18.40
N GLU A 61 4.16 -22.07 17.86
CA GLU A 61 3.32 -21.24 16.97
C GLU A 61 2.99 -19.89 17.63
N SER A 62 2.54 -19.91 18.89
CA SER A 62 2.23 -18.70 19.65
C SER A 62 3.46 -17.81 19.87
N ALA A 63 4.61 -18.41 20.21
CA ALA A 63 5.85 -17.66 20.41
C ALA A 63 6.32 -16.95 19.14
N ILE A 64 6.27 -17.63 18.00
CA ILE A 64 6.63 -17.05 16.71
C ILE A 64 5.65 -15.96 16.29
N ALA A 65 4.34 -16.16 16.50
CA ALA A 65 3.35 -15.14 16.23
C ALA A 65 3.60 -13.85 17.05
N ASP A 66 4.01 -13.97 18.31
CA ASP A 66 4.40 -12.82 19.14
C ASP A 66 5.60 -12.08 18.56
N VAL A 67 6.62 -12.80 18.11
CA VAL A 67 7.81 -12.21 17.47
C VAL A 67 7.40 -11.47 16.20
N GLU A 68 6.60 -12.06 15.31
CA GLU A 68 6.15 -11.41 14.07
C GLU A 68 5.33 -10.14 14.33
N ARG A 69 4.52 -10.12 15.40
CA ARG A 69 3.81 -8.89 15.84
C ARG A 69 4.80 -7.80 16.24
N GLU A 70 5.83 -8.15 16.99
CA GLU A 70 6.86 -7.20 17.42
C GLU A 70 7.76 -6.74 16.27
N VAL A 71 8.09 -7.61 15.31
CA VAL A 71 8.80 -7.22 14.07
C VAL A 71 8.00 -6.15 13.33
N MET A 72 6.69 -6.35 13.15
CA MET A 72 5.86 -5.38 12.46
C MET A 72 5.78 -4.03 13.23
N LYS A 73 5.68 -4.07 14.57
CA LYS A 73 5.70 -2.86 15.40
C LYS A 73 7.05 -2.14 15.33
N ALA A 74 8.16 -2.87 15.38
CA ALA A 74 9.50 -2.33 15.27
C ALA A 74 9.72 -1.68 13.90
N LEU A 75 9.25 -2.33 12.82
CA LEU A 75 9.28 -1.77 11.48
C LEU A 75 8.50 -0.45 11.39
N GLU A 76 7.26 -0.40 11.90
CA GLU A 76 6.47 0.84 11.93
C GLU A 76 7.16 1.95 12.73
N LYS A 77 7.83 1.61 13.83
CA LYS A 77 8.61 2.55 14.64
C LYS A 77 9.83 3.09 13.87
N GLN A 78 10.54 2.24 13.12
CA GLN A 78 11.71 2.65 12.31
C GLN A 78 11.33 3.64 11.20
N TYR A 79 10.13 3.50 10.63
CA TYR A 79 9.62 4.34 9.53
C TYR A 79 8.61 5.40 10.00
N MET A 80 8.53 5.68 11.29
CA MET A 80 7.49 6.55 11.87
C MET A 80 7.43 7.92 11.21
N GLU A 81 8.59 8.57 10.99
CA GLU A 81 8.68 9.88 10.35
C GLU A 81 8.12 9.87 8.92
N THR A 82 8.40 8.81 8.16
CA THR A 82 7.87 8.61 6.80
C THR A 82 6.36 8.32 6.81
N LEU A 83 5.84 7.67 7.85
CA LEU A 83 4.44 7.30 7.99
C LEU A 83 3.57 8.41 8.60
N MET A 84 4.17 9.39 9.30
CA MET A 84 3.45 10.50 9.93
C MET A 84 2.51 11.25 8.98
N PRO A 85 2.90 11.59 7.73
CA PRO A 85 2.00 12.27 6.79
C PRO A 85 0.80 11.44 6.33
N LEU A 86 0.83 10.12 6.55
CA LEU A 86 -0.22 9.17 6.17
C LEU A 86 -1.19 8.87 7.32
N ARG A 87 -0.88 9.29 8.55
CA ARG A 87 -1.70 9.00 9.71
C ARG A 87 -2.89 9.97 9.74
N ASP A 88 -4.10 9.41 9.83
CA ASP A 88 -5.36 10.15 9.91
C ASP A 88 -5.25 11.32 10.90
N GLY A 89 -5.36 12.55 10.38
CA GLY A 89 -5.60 13.73 11.19
C GLY A 89 -4.38 14.53 11.63
N ILE A 90 -3.52 14.98 10.70
CA ILE A 90 -2.96 16.33 10.91
C ILE A 90 -4.14 17.29 10.74
N PRO A 91 -4.58 18.00 11.80
CA PRO A 91 -5.59 19.03 11.62
C PRO A 91 -5.04 20.03 10.61
N LYS A 92 -5.87 20.45 9.65
CA LYS A 92 -5.56 21.52 8.67
C LYS A 92 -5.00 22.82 9.31
N ILE A 93 -5.00 22.92 10.63
CA ILE A 93 -4.47 24.01 11.45
C ILE A 93 -2.93 23.93 11.59
N LEU A 94 -2.32 22.73 11.63
CA LEU A 94 -0.86 22.57 11.67
C LEU A 94 -0.23 22.79 10.29
N GLU A 95 -0.87 22.31 9.21
CA GLU A 95 -0.50 22.68 7.84
C GLU A 95 -0.55 24.19 7.63
N LYS A 96 -1.56 24.90 8.18
CA LYS A 96 -1.66 26.37 8.07
C LYS A 96 -0.59 27.13 8.85
N HIS A 97 -0.08 26.60 9.97
CA HIS A 97 1.01 27.24 10.72
C HIS A 97 2.38 26.99 10.10
N VAL A 98 2.62 25.79 9.54
CA VAL A 98 3.85 25.50 8.78
C VAL A 98 3.86 26.23 7.44
N GLN A 99 2.71 26.32 6.74
CA GLN A 99 2.57 27.09 5.49
C GLN A 99 2.78 28.61 5.67
N ARG A 100 2.55 29.17 6.86
CA ARG A 100 2.89 30.58 7.14
C ARG A 100 4.39 30.82 7.32
N LEU A 101 5.15 29.80 7.70
CA LEU A 101 6.61 29.87 7.83
C LEU A 101 7.34 29.51 6.53
N THR A 102 6.73 28.70 5.65
CA THR A 102 7.23 28.42 4.30
C THR A 102 6.42 29.19 3.24
N ARG A 103 6.35 30.52 3.36
CA ARG A 103 5.85 31.39 2.29
C ARG A 103 6.87 31.49 1.14
N ARG A 104 7.18 30.33 0.56
CA ARG A 104 7.57 30.14 -0.83
C ARG A 104 6.69 29.01 -1.30
N GLN A 105 5.68 29.33 -2.12
CA GLN A 105 4.96 28.36 -2.92
C GLN A 105 6.00 27.64 -3.78
N SER A 106 6.55 26.54 -3.26
CA SER A 106 7.29 25.61 -4.09
C SER A 106 6.23 24.87 -4.91
N VAL A 107 6.25 25.12 -6.20
CA VAL A 107 5.45 24.45 -7.25
C VAL A 107 5.97 23.01 -7.47
N ALA A 108 6.67 22.43 -6.50
CA ALA A 108 7.24 21.10 -6.64
C ALA A 108 6.15 20.05 -6.44
N PRO A 109 5.97 19.09 -7.38
CA PRO A 109 5.06 17.97 -7.21
C PRO A 109 5.46 17.17 -5.96
N TYR A 110 4.47 16.63 -5.25
CA TYR A 110 4.73 15.73 -4.13
C TYR A 110 5.49 14.50 -4.64
N VAL A 111 6.67 14.26 -4.07
CA VAL A 111 7.53 13.11 -4.39
C VAL A 111 7.38 12.10 -3.26
N VAL A 112 6.92 10.90 -3.59
CA VAL A 112 6.90 9.78 -2.67
C VAL A 112 8.34 9.41 -2.31
N PRO A 113 8.69 9.36 -1.01
CA PRO A 113 10.06 9.08 -0.60
C PRO A 113 10.43 7.60 -0.74
N ASN A 114 11.67 7.31 -1.12
CA ASN A 114 12.20 5.94 -1.24
C ASN A 114 12.02 5.10 0.03
N GLN A 115 12.07 5.73 1.20
CA GLN A 115 11.82 5.08 2.49
C GLN A 115 10.40 4.50 2.58
N LEU A 116 9.40 5.16 2.00
CA LEU A 116 8.04 4.66 1.97
C LEU A 116 7.92 3.44 1.05
N GLY A 117 8.65 3.45 -0.07
CA GLY A 117 8.83 2.29 -0.94
C GLY A 117 9.43 1.11 -0.19
N THR A 118 10.55 1.33 0.50
CA THR A 118 11.24 0.31 1.30
C THR A 118 10.30 -0.29 2.34
N PHE A 119 9.57 0.54 3.08
CA PHE A 119 8.58 0.09 4.06
C PHE A 119 7.49 -0.78 3.42
N MET A 120 6.83 -0.28 2.37
CA MET A 120 5.71 -0.99 1.73
C MET A 120 6.15 -2.30 1.08
N ASN A 121 7.29 -2.30 0.39
CA ASN A 121 7.89 -3.50 -0.19
C ASN A 121 8.22 -4.53 0.91
N THR A 122 8.71 -4.07 2.07
CA THR A 122 9.00 -4.95 3.22
C THR A 122 7.74 -5.58 3.78
N VAL A 123 6.68 -4.79 4.05
CA VAL A 123 5.41 -5.31 4.57
C VAL A 123 4.81 -6.32 3.58
N LYS A 124 4.88 -6.03 2.28
CA LYS A 124 4.41 -6.96 1.25
C LYS A 124 5.22 -8.24 1.21
N ARG A 125 6.54 -8.15 1.37
CA ARG A 125 7.43 -9.30 1.43
C ARG A 125 7.25 -10.15 2.69
N MET A 126 7.02 -9.52 3.84
CA MET A 126 6.62 -10.22 5.06
C MET A 126 5.38 -11.06 4.80
N LEU A 127 4.34 -10.44 4.21
CA LEU A 127 3.06 -11.09 3.94
C LEU A 127 3.14 -12.22 2.91
N ASP A 128 3.82 -12.01 1.78
CA ASP A 128 3.77 -12.92 0.63
C ASP A 128 4.85 -14.00 0.66
N VAL A 129 5.92 -13.82 1.43
CA VAL A 129 7.11 -14.68 1.37
C VAL A 129 7.57 -15.10 2.76
N LEU A 130 7.95 -14.15 3.62
CA LEU A 130 8.66 -14.49 4.86
C LEU A 130 7.75 -15.21 5.86
N HIS A 131 6.55 -14.67 6.10
CA HIS A 131 5.54 -15.29 6.95
C HIS A 131 5.13 -16.66 6.40
N CYS A 132 4.85 -16.76 5.09
CA CYS A 132 4.45 -18.02 4.46
C CYS A 132 5.51 -19.12 4.64
N ARG A 133 6.80 -18.78 4.51
CA ARG A 133 7.89 -19.77 4.73
C ARG A 133 7.91 -20.30 6.15
N VAL A 134 7.73 -19.43 7.14
CA VAL A 134 7.65 -19.84 8.56
C VAL A 134 6.40 -20.71 8.79
N GLU A 135 5.27 -20.28 8.25
CA GLU A 135 4.01 -21.01 8.32
C GLU A 135 4.12 -22.41 7.69
N ASP A 136 4.77 -22.54 6.53
CA ASP A 136 4.98 -23.81 5.83
C ASP A 136 5.85 -24.79 6.65
N ILE A 137 6.90 -24.29 7.32
CA ILE A 137 7.72 -25.11 8.22
C ILE A 137 6.86 -25.66 9.36
N LEU A 138 6.13 -24.78 10.06
CA LEU A 138 5.28 -25.18 11.17
C LEU A 138 4.17 -26.15 10.72
N LYS A 139 3.55 -25.89 9.56
CA LYS A 139 2.53 -26.76 8.95
C LYS A 139 3.06 -28.15 8.63
N SER A 140 4.31 -28.25 8.17
CA SER A 140 4.92 -29.57 7.89
C SER A 140 4.95 -30.46 9.14
N TRP A 141 5.07 -29.85 10.32
CA TRP A 141 5.09 -30.56 11.61
C TRP A 141 3.71 -30.78 12.21
N ALA A 142 2.68 -30.11 11.70
CA ALA A 142 1.31 -30.32 12.14
C ALA A 142 0.82 -31.76 11.86
N SER A 143 1.41 -32.44 10.87
CA SER A 143 1.16 -33.86 10.59
C SER A 143 1.48 -34.78 11.79
N TYR A 144 2.36 -34.34 12.70
CA TYR A 144 2.71 -35.09 13.91
C TYR A 144 1.71 -34.90 15.05
N LEU A 145 0.78 -33.95 14.96
CA LEU A 145 -0.25 -33.74 15.98
C LEU A 145 -1.29 -34.85 15.92
N THR A 146 -1.28 -35.76 16.89
CA THR A 146 -2.45 -36.61 17.17
C THR A 146 -3.56 -35.72 17.74
N ILE A 147 -4.72 -35.67 17.09
CA ILE A 147 -5.87 -34.86 17.52
C ILE A 147 -6.39 -35.41 18.86
N ALA A 148 -5.82 -34.94 19.96
CA ALA A 148 -6.26 -35.24 21.30
C ALA A 148 -6.79 -33.95 21.94
N ASN A 149 -8.11 -33.90 22.04
CA ASN A 149 -8.95 -32.90 22.70
C ASN A 149 -9.06 -31.53 22.03
N GLY A 150 -10.29 -31.26 21.55
CA GLY A 150 -10.68 -30.01 20.94
C GLY A 150 -10.67 -28.88 21.95
N THR A 151 -9.84 -27.86 21.69
CA THR A 151 -10.16 -26.45 21.96
C THR A 151 -9.11 -25.46 21.43
N THR A 152 -7.93 -25.91 20.96
CA THR A 152 -7.00 -25.03 20.22
C THR A 152 -6.60 -25.68 18.90
N LEU A 153 -6.92 -25.01 17.79
CA LEU A 153 -6.63 -25.50 16.45
C LEU A 153 -5.27 -24.91 16.01
N PHE A 154 -4.33 -25.79 15.68
CA PHE A 154 -3.08 -25.38 15.04
C PHE A 154 -3.35 -24.50 13.82
N GLY A 155 -2.61 -23.40 13.70
CA GLY A 155 -2.73 -22.45 12.60
C GLY A 155 -3.59 -21.21 12.91
N GLU A 156 -4.28 -21.16 14.05
CA GLU A 156 -5.05 -19.97 14.44
C GLU A 156 -4.15 -18.73 14.63
N GLN A 157 -2.98 -18.91 15.26
CA GLN A 157 -2.05 -17.79 15.50
C GLN A 157 -1.40 -17.35 14.18
N MET A 158 -1.01 -18.28 13.32
CA MET A 158 -0.47 -17.94 12.00
C MET A 158 -1.50 -17.21 11.12
N ASN A 159 -2.76 -17.68 11.11
CA ASN A 159 -3.84 -17.00 10.40
C ASN A 159 -4.08 -15.58 10.96
N SER A 160 -4.02 -15.41 12.27
CA SER A 160 -4.09 -14.09 12.92
C SER A 160 -2.99 -13.13 12.42
N ILE A 161 -1.75 -13.61 12.26
CA ILE A 161 -0.66 -12.82 11.67
C ILE A 161 -0.93 -12.48 10.21
N THR A 162 -1.36 -13.45 9.39
CA THR A 162 -1.75 -13.20 8.00
C THR A 162 -2.80 -12.11 7.89
N VAL A 163 -3.85 -12.17 8.72
CA VAL A 163 -4.92 -11.15 8.75
C VAL A 163 -4.36 -9.78 9.18
N MET A 164 -3.50 -9.74 10.20
CA MET A 164 -2.87 -8.52 10.68
C MET A 164 -2.01 -7.85 9.60
N LEU A 165 -1.15 -8.61 8.92
CA LEU A 165 -0.29 -8.11 7.84
C LEU A 165 -1.12 -7.61 6.65
N ARG A 166 -2.13 -8.37 6.21
CA ARG A 166 -3.07 -7.95 5.15
C ARG A 166 -3.78 -6.65 5.51
N LYS A 167 -4.29 -6.54 6.75
CA LYS A 167 -4.99 -5.34 7.23
C LYS A 167 -4.07 -4.13 7.24
N LYS A 168 -2.85 -4.25 7.75
CA LYS A 168 -1.86 -3.16 7.77
C LYS A 168 -1.46 -2.75 6.35
N TYR A 169 -1.12 -3.71 5.49
CA TYR A 169 -0.76 -3.45 4.09
C TYR A 169 -1.87 -2.68 3.35
N LYS A 170 -3.12 -3.15 3.44
CA LYS A 170 -4.27 -2.47 2.80
C LYS A 170 -4.46 -1.06 3.35
N LYS A 171 -4.33 -0.87 4.67
CA LYS A 171 -4.46 0.44 5.32
C LYS A 171 -3.42 1.43 4.78
N TYR A 172 -2.15 1.03 4.73
CA TYR A 172 -1.09 1.91 4.23
C TYR A 172 -1.22 2.19 2.74
N LEU A 173 -1.56 1.19 1.93
CA LEU A 173 -1.85 1.38 0.50
C LEU A 173 -2.93 2.45 0.28
N GLN A 174 -4.04 2.34 1.01
CA GLN A 174 -5.14 3.31 0.93
C GLN A 174 -4.70 4.71 1.35
N ALA A 175 -3.97 4.84 2.46
CA ALA A 175 -3.50 6.14 2.94
C ALA A 175 -2.53 6.82 1.95
N ILE A 176 -1.67 6.04 1.29
CA ILE A 176 -0.77 6.55 0.24
C ILE A 176 -1.58 7.08 -0.95
N VAL A 177 -2.54 6.29 -1.44
CA VAL A 177 -3.43 6.71 -2.54
C VAL A 177 -4.17 8.00 -2.17
N GLU A 178 -4.74 8.08 -0.97
CA GLU A 178 -5.46 9.27 -0.50
C GLU A 178 -4.54 10.50 -0.38
N LYS A 179 -3.31 10.33 0.09
CA LYS A 179 -2.32 11.41 0.14
C LYS A 179 -1.96 11.92 -1.25
N ILE A 180 -1.68 11.04 -2.21
CA ILE A 180 -1.32 11.43 -3.58
C ILE A 180 -2.48 12.16 -4.26
N VAL A 181 -3.72 11.66 -4.09
CA VAL A 181 -4.92 12.32 -4.60
C VAL A 181 -5.09 13.70 -3.97
N SER A 182 -4.94 13.81 -2.65
CA SER A 182 -5.06 15.09 -1.95
C SER A 182 -4.05 16.13 -2.46
N GLU A 183 -2.79 15.75 -2.64
CA GLU A 183 -1.75 16.62 -3.20
C GLU A 183 -2.04 17.01 -4.65
N THR A 184 -2.51 16.04 -5.46
CA THR A 184 -2.90 16.29 -6.86
C THR A 184 -4.07 17.26 -6.96
N GLN A 185 -5.02 17.19 -6.03
CA GLN A 185 -6.21 18.05 -6.03
C GLN A 185 -6.04 19.36 -5.25
N ALA A 186 -4.88 19.58 -4.60
CA ALA A 186 -4.61 20.79 -3.82
C ALA A 186 -4.39 22.03 -4.71
N ASN A 187 -3.78 21.85 -5.88
CA ASN A 187 -3.58 22.93 -6.85
C ASN A 187 -4.87 23.18 -7.64
N ARG A 188 -5.23 24.46 -7.81
CA ARG A 188 -6.41 24.90 -8.55
C ARG A 188 -6.39 24.43 -10.01
N THR A 189 -5.21 24.39 -10.63
CA THR A 189 -5.03 24.04 -12.06
C THR A 189 -5.12 22.54 -12.33
N THR A 190 -5.05 21.70 -11.30
CA THR A 190 -5.09 20.22 -11.41
C THR A 190 -6.31 19.63 -10.69
N ARG A 191 -7.12 20.48 -10.05
CA ARG A 191 -8.33 20.08 -9.35
C ARG A 191 -9.44 19.70 -10.34
N LEU A 192 -9.71 18.41 -10.43
CA LEU A 192 -10.58 17.81 -11.44
C LEU A 192 -12.01 18.36 -11.39
N LYS A 193 -12.59 18.46 -10.18
CA LYS A 193 -13.93 19.04 -10.01
C LYS A 193 -14.03 20.46 -10.58
N ARG A 194 -12.97 21.26 -10.44
CA ARG A 194 -12.95 22.65 -10.92
C ARG A 194 -12.80 22.70 -12.44
N ILE A 195 -11.89 21.89 -13.00
CA ILE A 195 -11.73 21.75 -14.45
C ILE A 195 -13.07 21.39 -15.08
N LEU A 196 -13.78 20.43 -14.47
CA LEU A 196 -15.12 20.06 -14.89
C LEU A 196 -16.08 21.24 -14.78
N GLU A 197 -16.19 21.95 -13.65
CA GLU A 197 -17.08 23.11 -13.49
C GLU A 197 -16.81 24.29 -14.43
N GLU A 198 -15.60 24.42 -14.97
CA GLU A 198 -15.19 25.51 -15.88
C GLU A 198 -15.40 25.16 -17.37
N THR A 199 -15.82 23.92 -17.67
CA THR A 199 -16.08 23.45 -19.05
C THR A 199 -17.43 23.98 -19.55
N LYS A 200 -17.54 24.38 -20.82
CA LYS A 200 -18.82 24.81 -21.41
C LYS A 200 -19.33 23.79 -22.43
N GLU A 201 -20.62 23.85 -22.77
CA GLU A 201 -21.27 22.91 -23.72
C GLU A 201 -20.66 22.96 -25.13
N THR A 202 -20.20 24.13 -25.53
CA THR A 202 -19.60 24.38 -26.86
C THR A 202 -18.19 23.83 -26.99
N GLU A 203 -17.58 23.42 -25.88
CA GLU A 203 -16.16 23.07 -25.83
C GLU A 203 -15.99 21.62 -26.25
N GLY A 204 -15.16 21.43 -27.27
CA GLY A 204 -14.81 20.11 -27.79
C GLY A 204 -13.76 19.39 -26.95
N GLU A 205 -13.44 18.16 -27.34
CA GLU A 205 -12.40 17.35 -26.71
C GLU A 205 -11.03 18.08 -26.63
N SER A 206 -10.67 18.86 -27.65
CA SER A 206 -9.40 19.59 -27.71
C SER A 206 -9.25 20.61 -26.58
N GLU A 207 -10.32 21.32 -26.24
CA GLU A 207 -10.32 22.32 -25.18
C GLU A 207 -10.28 21.66 -23.80
N MET A 208 -10.95 20.51 -23.65
CA MET A 208 -10.87 19.72 -22.41
C MET A 208 -9.45 19.17 -22.21
N ARG A 209 -8.82 18.70 -23.29
CA ARG A 209 -7.43 18.22 -23.28
C ARG A 209 -6.45 19.32 -22.89
N GLU A 210 -6.64 20.54 -23.39
CA GLU A 210 -5.84 21.72 -23.01
C GLU A 210 -5.99 22.04 -21.52
N ARG A 211 -7.23 22.07 -21.00
CA ARG A 211 -7.49 22.34 -19.58
C ARG A 211 -6.93 21.27 -18.65
N MET A 212 -6.99 20.00 -19.06
CA MET A 212 -6.45 18.88 -18.30
C MET A 212 -4.94 18.72 -18.43
N GLN A 213 -4.25 19.51 -19.27
CA GLN A 213 -2.83 19.32 -19.54
C GLN A 213 -1.95 19.43 -18.29
N ALA A 214 -2.25 20.37 -17.39
CA ALA A 214 -1.54 20.51 -16.12
C ALA A 214 -1.74 19.29 -15.20
N LEU A 215 -2.97 18.77 -15.13
CA LEU A 215 -3.27 17.55 -14.39
C LEU A 215 -2.54 16.35 -15.01
N ARG A 216 -2.59 16.20 -16.33
CA ARG A 216 -1.91 15.12 -17.07
C ARG A 216 -0.41 15.09 -16.80
N ALA A 217 0.26 16.25 -16.84
CA ALA A 217 1.67 16.35 -16.53
C ALA A 217 1.95 15.89 -15.09
N GLN A 218 1.18 16.38 -14.12
CA GLN A 218 1.34 15.99 -12.71
C GLN A 218 1.07 14.49 -12.47
N LEU A 219 0.07 13.92 -13.14
CA LEU A 219 -0.22 12.48 -13.08
C LEU A 219 0.96 11.67 -13.61
N SER A 220 1.50 12.07 -14.76
CA SER A 220 2.64 11.40 -15.39
C SER A 220 3.85 11.42 -14.46
N ASP A 221 4.21 12.59 -13.90
CA ASP A 221 5.32 12.73 -12.96
C ASP A 221 5.13 11.86 -11.71
N SER A 222 3.90 11.84 -11.17
CA SER A 222 3.55 11.03 -10.01
C SER A 222 3.70 9.54 -10.31
N ILE A 223 3.21 9.07 -11.47
CA ILE A 223 3.31 7.66 -11.89
C ILE A 223 4.79 7.25 -12.05
N HIS A 224 5.63 8.09 -12.66
CA HIS A 224 7.06 7.79 -12.78
C HIS A 224 7.75 7.73 -11.41
N ASN A 225 7.42 8.65 -10.49
CA ASN A 225 7.95 8.60 -9.14
C ASN A 225 7.50 7.32 -8.40
N LEU A 226 6.23 6.92 -8.52
CA LEU A 226 5.72 5.68 -7.94
C LEU A 226 6.48 4.45 -8.45
N HIS A 227 6.76 4.40 -9.76
CA HIS A 227 7.49 3.30 -10.38
C HIS A 227 8.93 3.20 -9.86
N GLY A 228 9.59 4.34 -9.62
CA GLY A 228 10.95 4.34 -9.06
C GLY A 228 11.04 3.88 -7.60
N VAL A 229 9.93 3.94 -6.86
CA VAL A 229 9.90 3.71 -5.41
C VAL A 229 9.32 2.35 -5.03
N PHE A 230 8.30 1.87 -5.76
CA PHE A 230 7.54 0.68 -5.40
C PHE A 230 7.82 -0.50 -6.32
N SER A 231 7.80 -1.71 -5.76
CA SER A 231 7.80 -2.94 -6.56
C SER A 231 6.59 -3.02 -7.49
N CYS A 232 6.73 -3.72 -8.62
CA CYS A 232 5.73 -3.81 -9.69
C CYS A 232 4.28 -4.02 -9.19
N ARG A 233 4.06 -4.97 -8.28
CA ARG A 233 2.71 -5.26 -7.75
C ARG A 233 2.13 -4.12 -6.92
N ILE A 234 2.96 -3.45 -6.12
CA ILE A 234 2.53 -2.33 -5.28
C ILE A 234 2.29 -1.10 -6.16
N PHE A 235 3.17 -0.85 -7.13
CA PHE A 235 3.02 0.21 -8.12
C PHE A 235 1.68 0.11 -8.86
N VAL A 236 1.34 -1.06 -9.41
CA VAL A 236 0.06 -1.30 -10.10
C VAL A 236 -1.11 -1.04 -9.16
N ALA A 237 -1.05 -1.54 -7.93
CA ALA A 237 -2.12 -1.36 -6.95
C ALA A 237 -2.35 0.13 -6.58
N ILE A 238 -1.27 0.91 -6.43
CA ILE A 238 -1.37 2.35 -6.16
C ILE A 238 -1.90 3.09 -7.39
N CYS A 239 -1.43 2.79 -8.60
CA CYS A 239 -1.92 3.44 -9.82
C CYS A 239 -3.41 3.18 -10.05
N ARG A 240 -3.87 1.93 -9.88
CA ARG A 240 -5.29 1.58 -9.97
C ARG A 240 -6.12 2.28 -8.90
N GLY A 241 -5.62 2.36 -7.66
CA GLY A 241 -6.29 3.10 -6.59
C GLY A 241 -6.33 4.61 -6.85
N PHE A 242 -5.28 5.17 -7.43
CA PHE A 242 -5.21 6.59 -7.79
C PHE A 242 -6.22 6.91 -8.91
N TRP A 243 -6.24 6.09 -9.96
CA TRP A 243 -7.21 6.16 -11.04
C TRP A 243 -8.65 6.05 -10.53
N ASP A 244 -8.93 5.07 -9.66
CA ASP A 244 -10.26 4.88 -9.06
C ASP A 244 -10.71 6.10 -8.24
N ARG A 245 -9.81 6.72 -7.47
CA ARG A 245 -10.16 7.93 -6.69
C ARG A 245 -10.43 9.14 -7.57
N LEU A 246 -9.73 9.30 -8.69
CA LEU A 246 -10.02 10.36 -9.66
C LEU A 246 -11.34 10.11 -10.39
N GLY A 247 -11.60 8.87 -10.81
CA GLY A 247 -12.91 8.46 -11.34
C GLY A 247 -14.05 8.73 -10.36
N GLN A 248 -13.85 8.49 -9.07
CA GLN A 248 -14.83 8.78 -8.02
C GLN A 248 -15.13 10.29 -7.89
N ILE A 249 -14.16 11.18 -8.16
CA ILE A 249 -14.40 12.62 -8.18
C ILE A 249 -15.35 12.99 -9.34
N VAL A 250 -15.16 12.40 -10.51
CA VAL A 250 -16.04 12.59 -11.69
C VAL A 250 -17.42 12.02 -11.42
N LEU A 251 -17.50 10.79 -10.89
CA LEU A 251 -18.76 10.14 -10.54
C LEU A 251 -19.61 11.01 -9.60
N ARG A 252 -19.01 11.49 -8.49
CA ARG A 252 -19.71 12.36 -7.54
C ARG A 252 -20.15 13.69 -8.16
N PHE A 253 -19.37 14.21 -9.12
CA PHE A 253 -19.73 15.41 -9.86
C PHE A 253 -20.98 15.16 -10.72
N LEU A 254 -21.01 14.06 -11.48
CA LEU A 254 -22.16 13.65 -12.29
C LEU A 254 -23.41 13.39 -11.45
N GLU A 255 -23.29 12.66 -10.34
CA GLU A 255 -24.39 12.38 -9.41
C GLU A 255 -25.01 13.66 -8.83
N SER A 256 -24.21 14.71 -8.62
CA SER A 256 -24.68 16.00 -8.12
C SER A 256 -25.38 16.88 -9.16
N ARG A 257 -25.29 16.52 -10.45
CA ARG A 257 -25.73 17.33 -11.59
C ARG A 257 -26.61 16.55 -12.58
N LYS A 258 -27.35 15.54 -12.10
CA LYS A 258 -28.15 14.60 -12.92
C LYS A 258 -29.07 15.25 -13.97
N GLU A 259 -29.47 16.50 -13.83
CA GLU A 259 -30.36 17.19 -14.78
C GLU A 259 -29.63 17.97 -15.89
N ASN A 260 -28.32 18.19 -15.78
CA ASN A 260 -27.56 19.06 -16.68
C ASN A 260 -26.73 18.27 -17.69
N ARG A 261 -27.29 18.02 -18.89
CA ARG A 261 -26.64 17.30 -20.00
C ARG A 261 -25.34 17.95 -20.50
N ILE A 262 -25.17 19.25 -20.29
CA ILE A 262 -23.96 20.03 -20.63
C ILE A 262 -22.69 19.37 -20.06
N TRP A 263 -22.78 18.85 -18.84
CA TRP A 263 -21.63 18.30 -18.12
C TRP A 263 -21.27 16.87 -18.49
N TYR A 264 -22.14 16.18 -19.23
CA TYR A 264 -21.93 14.77 -19.58
C TYR A 264 -20.79 14.63 -20.57
N ARG A 265 -20.78 15.44 -21.63
CA ARG A 265 -19.73 15.39 -22.65
C ARG A 265 -18.35 15.76 -22.09
N GLY A 266 -18.26 16.81 -21.28
CA GLY A 266 -17.01 17.20 -20.63
C GLY A 266 -16.49 16.14 -19.65
N SER A 267 -17.40 15.49 -18.91
CA SER A 267 -17.03 14.40 -17.99
C SER A 267 -16.60 13.13 -18.73
N ASP A 268 -17.22 12.81 -19.86
CA ASP A 268 -16.84 11.69 -20.72
C ASP A 268 -15.41 11.87 -21.26
N TYR A 269 -15.10 13.05 -21.81
CA TYR A 269 -13.74 13.39 -22.22
C TYR A 269 -12.75 13.34 -21.06
N ALA A 270 -13.14 13.79 -19.87
CA ALA A 270 -12.28 13.73 -18.69
C ALA A 270 -11.92 12.29 -18.31
N LEU A 271 -12.90 11.39 -18.32
CA LEU A 271 -12.68 9.97 -18.05
C LEU A 271 -11.76 9.37 -19.11
N GLY A 272 -12.02 9.62 -20.39
CA GLY A 272 -11.13 9.15 -21.48
C GLY A 272 -9.68 9.61 -21.32
N ILE A 273 -9.46 10.88 -20.95
CA ILE A 273 -8.11 11.41 -20.70
C ILE A 273 -7.45 10.73 -19.49
N LEU A 274 -8.19 10.46 -18.41
CA LEU A 274 -7.64 9.74 -17.26
C LEU A 274 -7.24 8.31 -17.65
N ASP A 275 -8.11 7.61 -18.37
CA ASP A 275 -7.88 6.24 -18.81
C ASP A 275 -6.66 6.15 -19.72
N ASP A 276 -6.55 7.06 -20.69
CA ASP A 276 -5.38 7.19 -21.57
C ASP A 276 -4.10 7.39 -20.79
N VAL A 277 -4.08 8.30 -19.81
CA VAL A 277 -2.87 8.61 -19.02
C VAL A 277 -2.44 7.42 -18.18
N PHE A 278 -3.34 6.81 -17.43
CA PHE A 278 -2.97 5.65 -16.59
C PHE A 278 -2.57 4.46 -17.46
N ALA A 279 -3.33 4.14 -18.50
CA ALA A 279 -3.02 3.01 -19.37
C ALA A 279 -1.69 3.20 -20.11
N SER A 280 -1.47 4.37 -20.72
CA SER A 280 -0.24 4.63 -21.48
C SER A 280 1.01 4.67 -20.60
N GLU A 281 0.95 5.33 -19.44
CA GLU A 281 2.11 5.41 -18.54
C GLU A 281 2.42 4.07 -17.88
N MET A 282 1.39 3.32 -17.44
CA MET A 282 1.59 1.97 -16.90
C MET A 282 2.16 1.04 -17.97
N GLN A 283 1.61 1.06 -19.19
CA GLN A 283 2.10 0.23 -20.31
C GLN A 283 3.54 0.57 -20.69
N LYS A 284 3.89 1.85 -20.73
CA LYS A 284 5.24 2.33 -21.04
C LYS A 284 6.27 1.88 -20.00
N LEU A 285 5.91 1.91 -18.71
CA LEU A 285 6.83 1.60 -17.62
C LEU A 285 6.99 0.10 -17.36
N LEU A 286 5.90 -0.67 -17.47
CA LEU A 286 5.90 -2.09 -17.13
C LEU A 286 5.91 -3.03 -18.34
N GLY A 287 5.47 -2.57 -19.52
CA GLY A 287 5.41 -3.37 -20.73
C GLY A 287 4.73 -4.72 -20.51
N ASN A 288 5.45 -5.80 -20.78
CA ASN A 288 4.94 -7.18 -20.68
C ASN A 288 4.73 -7.67 -19.23
N ALA A 289 5.10 -6.89 -18.21
CA ALA A 289 4.86 -7.26 -16.82
C ALA A 289 3.41 -6.97 -16.36
N LEU A 290 2.64 -6.21 -17.14
CA LEU A 290 1.23 -5.97 -16.90
C LEU A 290 0.36 -7.15 -17.32
N GLN A 291 -0.71 -7.37 -16.58
CA GLN A 291 -1.80 -8.26 -16.98
C GLN A 291 -2.91 -7.43 -17.62
N ASP A 292 -3.68 -8.00 -18.54
CA ASP A 292 -4.79 -7.29 -19.21
C ASP A 292 -5.75 -6.65 -18.19
N LYS A 293 -6.06 -7.38 -17.11
CA LYS A 293 -6.91 -6.92 -16.02
C LYS A 293 -6.36 -5.70 -15.24
N ASP A 294 -5.05 -5.46 -15.32
CA ASP A 294 -4.42 -4.32 -14.65
C ASP A 294 -4.75 -3.00 -15.37
N LEU A 295 -5.12 -3.06 -16.65
CA LEU A 295 -5.52 -1.94 -17.49
C LEU A 295 -7.04 -1.75 -17.58
N ASP A 296 -7.84 -2.68 -17.04
CA ASP A 296 -9.29 -2.54 -17.00
C ASP A 296 -9.70 -1.31 -16.16
N PRO A 297 -10.68 -0.50 -16.62
CA PRO A 297 -11.12 0.68 -15.92
C PRO A 297 -11.60 0.34 -14.50
N PRO A 298 -11.24 1.12 -13.48
CA PRO A 298 -11.73 0.91 -12.11
C PRO A 298 -13.25 1.06 -11.99
N GLN A 299 -13.81 0.51 -10.91
CA GLN A 299 -15.25 0.48 -10.69
C GLN A 299 -15.88 1.87 -10.75
N SER A 300 -15.26 2.89 -10.15
CA SER A 300 -15.80 4.25 -10.15
C SER A 300 -15.90 4.86 -11.56
N VAL A 301 -15.00 4.48 -12.47
CA VAL A 301 -14.99 4.91 -13.88
C VAL A 301 -16.11 4.20 -14.64
N ILE A 302 -16.27 2.89 -14.42
CA ILE A 302 -17.38 2.10 -15.00
C ILE A 302 -18.72 2.70 -14.56
N ASP A 303 -18.89 2.96 -13.26
CA ASP A 303 -20.10 3.55 -12.71
C ASP A 303 -20.35 4.96 -13.28
N ALA A 304 -19.31 5.79 -13.42
CA ALA A 304 -19.43 7.11 -14.03
C ALA A 304 -19.90 7.04 -15.49
N ARG A 305 -19.31 6.13 -16.28
CA ARG A 305 -19.72 5.89 -17.68
C ARG A 305 -21.16 5.39 -17.79
N SER A 306 -21.65 4.63 -16.80
CA SER A 306 -23.05 4.17 -16.79
C SER A 306 -24.06 5.32 -16.67
N ILE A 307 -23.69 6.44 -16.04
CA ILE A 307 -24.54 7.64 -15.95
C ILE A 307 -24.51 8.44 -17.26
N LEU A 308 -23.45 8.30 -18.05
CA LEU A 308 -23.23 9.02 -19.30
C LEU A 308 -23.91 8.35 -20.51
N CYS A 309 -24.32 7.08 -20.39
CA CYS A 309 -25.07 6.32 -21.38
C CYS A 309 -26.58 6.57 -21.24
#